data_AF-A0A543F853-F1
#
_entry.id   AF-A0A543F853-F1
#
_cell.length_a   1.000
_cell.length_b   1.000
_cell.length_c   1.000
_cell.angle_alpha   90.00
_cell.angle_beta   90.00
_cell.angle_gamma   90.00
#
_symmetry.space_group_name_H-M   'P 1'
#
loop_
_entity.id
_entity.type
_entity.pdbx_description
1 polymer ?
#
loop_
_entity_poly.entity_id
_entity_poly.type
_entity_poly.pdbx_seq_one_letter_code
_entity_poly.pdbx_strand_id
1 'polypeptide(L)'
;MTETPEQELFSIAAITSFRLNGQFLAIAEELAKPAGLTAAWWQVLGAVLREPLPVAGIARAMGITRQSVQRIADLLVDKGLAEYRPNPAHRRAKLVAVTEEGHAAVRRINPRHAVIADRLATELGADEFARIVEALTRLSAAVDAITERED
;
A
#
# COMPACT_ATOMS: atom_id res chain seq x y z
N MET A 1 6.74 25.31 -26.68
CA MET A 1 6.25 24.02 -27.20
C MET A 1 5.00 23.69 -26.41
N THR A 2 3.85 23.56 -27.08
CA THR A 2 2.59 23.19 -26.43
C THR A 2 2.61 21.68 -26.19
N GLU A 3 2.33 21.24 -24.96
CA GLU A 3 2.17 19.81 -24.66
C GLU A 3 1.04 19.21 -25.50
N THR A 4 1.18 17.94 -25.91
CA THR A 4 0.06 17.21 -26.54
C THR A 4 -1.01 16.90 -25.48
N PRO A 5 -2.27 16.66 -25.89
CA PRO A 5 -3.31 16.23 -24.96
C PRO A 5 -2.92 15.02 -24.10
N GLU A 6 -2.15 14.08 -24.66
CA GLU A 6 -1.67 12.89 -23.94
C GLU A 6 -0.60 13.24 -22.89
N GLN A 7 0.28 14.20 -23.19
CA GLN A 7 1.28 14.70 -22.23
C GLN A 7 0.61 15.39 -21.04
N GLU A 8 -0.44 16.18 -21.29
CA GLU A 8 -1.23 16.82 -20.25
C GLU A 8 -1.93 15.78 -19.35
N LEU A 9 -2.58 14.78 -19.94
CA LEU A 9 -3.22 13.67 -19.20
C LEU A 9 -2.20 12.90 -18.34
N PHE A 10 -1.02 12.60 -18.89
CA PHE A 10 0.05 11.94 -18.14
C PHE A 10 0.51 12.77 -16.95
N SER A 11 0.77 14.06 -17.15
CA SER A 11 1.20 14.98 -16.10
C SER A 11 0.15 15.10 -14.98
N ILE A 12 -1.13 15.24 -15.34
CA ILE A 12 -2.24 15.30 -14.38
C ILE A 12 -2.32 13.99 -13.58
N ALA A 13 -2.25 12.84 -14.25
CA ALA A 13 -2.32 11.53 -13.61
C ALA A 13 -1.15 11.31 -12.62
N ALA A 14 0.07 11.66 -13.02
CA ALA A 14 1.26 11.53 -12.18
C ALA A 14 1.19 12.45 -10.94
N ILE A 15 0.93 13.75 -11.14
CA ILE A 15 0.86 14.73 -10.03
C ILE A 15 -0.28 14.37 -9.07
N THR A 16 -1.44 13.98 -9.60
CA THR A 16 -2.59 13.57 -8.78
C THR A 16 -2.27 12.31 -7.99
N SER A 17 -1.62 11.31 -8.59
CA SER A 17 -1.18 10.10 -7.90
C SER A 17 -0.22 10.40 -6.74
N PHE A 18 0.76 11.28 -6.92
CA PHE A 18 1.68 11.66 -5.84
C PHE A 18 0.98 12.37 -4.68
N ARG A 19 0.08 13.30 -5.00
CA ARG A 19 -0.73 13.98 -4.00
C ARG A 19 -1.63 13.00 -3.25
N LEU A 20 -2.28 12.10 -3.98
CA LEU A 20 -3.17 11.08 -3.43
C LEU A 20 -2.41 10.11 -2.51
N ASN A 21 -1.20 9.69 -2.89
CA ASN A 21 -0.33 8.91 -2.03
C ASN A 21 -0.03 9.64 -0.71
N GLY A 22 0.31 10.93 -0.76
CA GLY A 22 0.51 11.73 0.45
C GLY A 22 -0.73 11.81 1.34
N GLN A 23 -1.92 11.97 0.74
CA GLN A 23 -3.19 11.97 1.47
C GLN A 23 -3.49 10.62 2.13
N PHE A 24 -3.26 9.52 1.43
CA PHE A 24 -3.41 8.17 2.00
C PHE A 24 -2.41 7.91 3.12
N LEU A 25 -1.16 8.36 3.01
CA LEU A 25 -0.18 8.25 4.08
C LEU A 25 -0.59 9.04 5.32
N ALA A 26 -1.14 10.26 5.15
CA ALA A 26 -1.65 11.04 6.27
C ALA A 26 -2.85 10.37 6.95
N ILE A 27 -3.77 9.80 6.16
CA ILE A 27 -4.89 8.99 6.69
C ILE A 27 -4.37 7.76 7.44
N ALA A 28 -3.41 7.04 6.87
CA ALA A 28 -2.82 5.86 7.48
C ALA A 28 -2.11 6.19 8.80
N GLU A 29 -1.44 7.34 8.90
CA GLU A 29 -0.84 7.83 10.15
C GLU A 29 -1.92 8.05 11.23
N GLU A 30 -2.99 8.76 10.90
CA GLU A 30 -4.12 8.98 11.81
C GLU A 30 -4.80 7.68 12.26
N LEU A 31 -4.89 6.71 11.35
CA LEU A 31 -5.42 5.37 11.62
C LEU A 31 -4.49 4.55 12.52
N ALA A 32 -3.17 4.70 12.37
CA ALA A 32 -2.17 3.93 13.10
C ALA A 32 -1.85 4.50 14.49
N LYS A 33 -2.06 5.80 14.72
CA LYS A 33 -1.82 6.49 16.00
C LYS A 33 -2.36 5.76 17.24
N PRO A 34 -3.63 5.29 17.29
CA PRO A 34 -4.16 4.59 18.46
C PRO A 34 -3.45 3.27 18.79
N ALA A 35 -2.78 2.67 17.81
CA ALA A 35 -2.02 1.44 17.99
C ALA A 35 -0.53 1.71 18.34
N GLY A 36 -0.11 2.98 18.45
CA GLY A 36 1.29 3.37 18.72
C GLY A 36 2.21 3.14 17.52
N LEU A 37 1.66 3.24 16.31
CA LEU A 37 2.31 2.83 15.07
C LEU A 37 2.26 3.95 14.02
N THR A 38 3.13 3.86 13.00
CA THR A 38 3.28 4.86 11.92
C THR A 38 2.59 4.42 10.62
N ALA A 39 2.29 5.34 9.71
CA ALA A 39 1.75 5.06 8.38
C ALA A 39 2.56 4.02 7.57
N ALA A 40 3.89 4.04 7.71
CA ALA A 40 4.80 3.13 7.01
C ALA A 40 4.54 1.65 7.35
N TRP A 41 4.04 1.36 8.56
CA TRP A 41 3.67 0.00 8.96
C TRP A 41 2.48 -0.53 8.16
N TRP A 42 1.49 0.33 7.87
CA TRP A 42 0.31 -0.06 7.10
C TRP A 42 0.67 -0.54 5.70
N GLN A 43 1.69 0.05 5.08
CA GLN A 43 2.17 -0.37 3.76
C GLN A 43 2.67 -1.81 3.76
N VAL A 44 3.47 -2.21 4.75
CA VAL A 44 4.04 -3.56 4.81
C VAL A 44 3.03 -4.58 5.33
N LEU A 45 2.31 -4.30 6.41
CA LEU A 45 1.27 -5.24 6.87
C LEU A 45 0.15 -5.38 5.86
N GLY A 46 -0.32 -4.28 5.28
CA GLY A 46 -1.37 -4.29 4.27
C GLY A 46 -1.04 -5.24 3.11
N ALA A 47 0.21 -5.25 2.66
CA ALA A 47 0.69 -6.14 1.61
C ALA A 47 0.68 -7.63 2.03
N VAL A 48 0.89 -7.95 3.31
CA VAL A 48 1.00 -9.33 3.80
C VAL A 48 -0.21 -9.84 4.59
N LEU A 49 -1.28 -9.04 4.65
CA LEU A 49 -2.52 -9.40 5.36
C LEU A 49 -3.24 -10.59 4.72
N ARG A 50 -3.10 -10.77 3.39
CA ARG A 50 -3.70 -11.88 2.65
C ARG A 50 -2.81 -13.10 2.63
N GLU A 51 -1.52 -12.89 2.33
CA GLU A 51 -0.52 -13.94 2.28
C GLU A 51 0.88 -13.42 2.59
N PRO A 52 1.80 -14.25 3.10
CA PRO A 52 3.19 -13.86 3.31
C PRO A 52 3.90 -13.56 2.00
N LEU A 53 4.68 -12.47 1.95
CA LEU A 53 5.43 -12.06 0.76
C LEU A 53 6.91 -11.86 1.08
N PRO A 54 7.84 -12.15 0.14
CA PRO A 54 9.22 -11.71 0.30
C PRO A 54 9.29 -10.17 0.21
N VAL A 55 10.33 -9.58 0.80
CA VAL A 55 10.58 -8.12 0.79
C VAL A 55 10.51 -7.53 -0.63
N ALA A 56 11.02 -8.25 -1.63
CA ALA A 56 10.93 -7.84 -3.03
C ALA A 56 9.50 -7.81 -3.58
N GLY A 57 8.64 -8.75 -3.16
CA GLY A 57 7.23 -8.78 -3.54
C GLY A 57 6.46 -7.62 -2.92
N ILE A 58 6.71 -7.32 -1.65
CA ILE A 58 6.11 -6.17 -0.96
C ILE A 58 6.56 -4.85 -1.60
N ALA A 59 7.84 -4.74 -1.94
CA ALA A 59 8.39 -3.56 -2.60
C ALA A 59 7.67 -3.26 -3.92
N ARG A 60 7.45 -4.30 -4.73
CA ARG A 60 6.68 -4.19 -5.98
C ARG A 60 5.22 -3.81 -5.72
N ALA A 61 4.55 -4.54 -4.82
CA ALA A 61 3.14 -4.31 -4.51
C ALA A 61 2.86 -2.89 -3.96
N MET A 62 3.82 -2.31 -3.23
CA MET A 62 3.67 -1.02 -2.58
C MET A 62 4.35 0.14 -3.34
N GLY A 63 5.04 -0.13 -4.45
CA GLY A 63 5.77 0.90 -5.21
C GLY A 63 6.89 1.59 -4.43
N ILE A 64 7.54 0.89 -3.49
CA ILE A 64 8.62 1.44 -2.64
C ILE A 64 9.87 0.58 -2.70
N THR A 65 11.02 1.14 -2.30
CA THR A 65 12.29 0.42 -2.38
C THR A 65 12.35 -0.77 -1.42
N ARG A 66 13.09 -1.82 -1.80
CA ARG A 66 13.34 -3.00 -0.93
C ARG A 66 13.97 -2.60 0.40
N GLN A 67 14.85 -1.60 0.41
CA GLN A 67 15.47 -1.09 1.64
C GLN A 67 14.43 -0.45 2.57
N SER A 68 13.46 0.30 2.04
CA SER A 68 12.37 0.85 2.84
C SER A 68 11.48 -0.25 3.40
N VAL A 69 11.09 -1.23 2.57
CA VAL A 69 10.34 -2.40 3.05
C VAL A 69 11.10 -3.16 4.15
N GLN A 70 12.39 -3.43 3.95
CA GLN A 70 13.23 -4.15 4.92
C GLN A 70 13.22 -3.44 6.27
N ARG A 71 13.51 -2.13 6.29
CA ARG A 71 13.49 -1.32 7.53
C ARG A 71 12.15 -1.37 8.24
N ILE A 72 11.05 -1.27 7.49
CA ILE A 72 9.72 -1.33 8.06
C ILE A 72 9.48 -2.75 8.60
N ALA A 73 9.70 -3.80 7.82
CA ALA A 73 9.49 -5.19 8.23
C ALA A 73 10.27 -5.52 9.51
N ASP A 74 11.53 -5.11 9.61
CA ASP A 74 12.35 -5.31 10.81
C ASP A 74 11.71 -4.64 12.05
N LEU A 75 11.23 -3.40 11.93
CA LEU A 75 10.50 -2.72 13.01
C LEU A 75 9.22 -3.45 13.42
N LEU A 76 8.53 -4.12 12.48
CA LEU A 76 7.32 -4.87 12.79
C LEU A 76 7.62 -6.18 13.50
N VAL A 77 8.72 -6.82 13.10
CA VAL A 77 9.23 -8.02 13.76
C VAL A 77 9.66 -7.70 15.19
N ASP A 78 10.39 -6.59 15.39
CA ASP A 78 10.81 -6.13 16.72
C ASP A 78 9.60 -5.81 17.62
N LYS A 79 8.49 -5.37 17.04
CA LYS A 79 7.22 -5.11 17.75
C LYS A 79 6.33 -6.34 17.90
N GLY A 80 6.74 -7.50 17.38
CA GLY A 80 5.95 -8.74 17.40
C GLY A 80 4.71 -8.70 16.51
N LEU A 81 4.61 -7.76 15.56
CA LEU A 81 3.46 -7.59 14.65
C LEU A 81 3.64 -8.32 13.31
N ALA A 82 4.89 -8.67 12.98
CA ALA A 82 5.23 -9.49 11.84
C ALA A 82 6.32 -10.50 12.25
N GLU A 83 6.57 -11.47 11.39
CA GLU A 83 7.63 -12.44 11.56
C GLU A 83 8.24 -12.81 10.20
N TYR A 84 9.50 -13.24 10.23
CA TYR A 84 10.15 -13.82 9.05
C TYR A 84 9.95 -15.33 9.03
N ARG A 85 9.29 -15.84 7.99
CA ARG A 85 9.13 -17.27 7.73
C ARG A 85 10.10 -17.75 6.66
N PRO A 86 10.54 -19.02 6.70
CA PRO A 86 11.30 -19.63 5.61
C PRO A 86 10.55 -19.51 4.28
N ASN A 87 11.28 -19.27 3.21
CA ASN A 87 10.73 -19.30 1.85
C ASN A 87 11.20 -20.58 1.16
N PRO A 88 10.30 -21.56 0.91
CA PRO A 88 10.65 -22.81 0.24
C PRO A 88 11.22 -22.61 -1.17
N ALA A 89 10.80 -21.56 -1.89
CA ALA A 89 11.26 -21.26 -3.24
C ALA A 89 12.66 -20.61 -3.24
N HIS A 90 12.98 -19.79 -2.22
CA HIS A 90 14.22 -19.03 -2.17
C HIS A 90 14.74 -18.85 -0.74
N ARG A 91 15.65 -19.74 -0.30
CA ARG A 91 16.16 -19.80 1.08
C ARG A 91 16.71 -18.48 1.64
N ARG A 92 17.28 -17.60 0.79
CA ARG A 92 17.82 -16.28 1.21
C ARG A 92 16.76 -15.18 1.27
N ALA A 93 15.60 -15.37 0.65
CA ALA A 93 14.53 -14.39 0.58
C ALA A 93 13.37 -14.80 1.48
N LYS A 94 13.53 -14.65 2.80
CA LYS A 94 12.50 -14.97 3.80
C LYS A 94 11.18 -14.24 3.47
N LEU A 95 10.07 -14.90 3.81
CA LEU A 95 8.73 -14.30 3.71
C LEU A 95 8.48 -13.46 4.94
N VAL A 96 7.92 -12.27 4.77
CA VAL A 96 7.33 -11.49 5.86
C VAL A 96 5.89 -11.98 5.99
N ALA A 97 5.52 -12.40 7.20
CA ALA A 97 4.15 -12.78 7.54
C ALA A 97 3.67 -11.92 8.70
N VAL A 98 2.37 -11.62 8.71
CA VAL A 98 1.72 -10.99 9.87
C VAL A 98 1.54 -12.03 10.99
N THR A 99 1.76 -11.61 12.25
CA THR A 99 1.50 -12.44 13.45
C THR A 99 0.05 -12.31 13.90
N GLU A 100 -0.38 -13.09 14.89
CA GLU A 100 -1.72 -12.91 15.47
C GLU A 100 -1.85 -11.54 16.17
N GLU A 101 -0.81 -11.08 16.84
CA GLU A 101 -0.75 -9.73 17.42
C GLU A 101 -0.83 -8.65 16.35
N GLY A 102 -0.18 -8.87 15.20
CA GLY A 102 -0.29 -8.03 14.01
C GLY A 102 -1.73 -7.95 13.48
N HIS A 103 -2.40 -9.09 13.34
CA HIS A 103 -3.81 -9.13 12.98
C HIS A 103 -4.69 -8.43 14.01
N ALA A 104 -4.47 -8.64 15.30
CA ALA A 104 -5.19 -7.97 16.37
C ALA A 104 -4.99 -6.44 16.33
N ALA A 105 -3.77 -5.97 16.04
CA ALA A 105 -3.48 -4.55 15.87
C ALA A 105 -4.23 -3.95 14.68
N VAL A 106 -4.28 -4.64 13.54
CA VAL A 106 -5.06 -4.21 12.36
C VAL A 106 -6.57 -4.19 12.67
N ARG A 107 -7.09 -5.21 13.39
CA ARG A 107 -8.51 -5.24 13.80
C ARG A 107 -8.89 -4.05 14.69
N ARG A 108 -8.00 -3.57 15.54
CA ARG A 108 -8.24 -2.37 16.37
C ARG A 108 -8.36 -1.08 15.57
N ILE A 109 -7.81 -1.03 14.35
CA ILE A 109 -7.87 0.13 13.45
C ILE A 109 -9.15 0.12 12.61
N ASN A 110 -9.72 -1.07 12.39
CA ASN A 110 -10.86 -1.29 11.51
C ASN A 110 -12.07 -0.37 11.77
N PRO A 111 -12.47 -0.02 13.02
CA PRO A 111 -13.57 0.90 13.25
C PRO A 111 -13.35 2.28 12.62
N ARG A 112 -12.13 2.82 12.73
CA ARG A 112 -11.82 4.14 12.17
C ARG A 112 -11.60 4.07 10.66
N HIS A 113 -11.08 2.95 10.16
CA HIS A 113 -11.04 2.67 8.73
C HIS A 113 -12.45 2.67 8.12
N ALA A 114 -13.42 2.01 8.76
CA ALA A 114 -14.81 1.98 8.32
C ALA A 114 -15.43 3.37 8.25
N VAL A 115 -15.18 4.23 9.25
CA VAL A 115 -15.65 5.63 9.26
C VAL A 115 -15.08 6.43 8.08
N ILE A 116 -13.79 6.26 7.75
CA ILE A 116 -13.19 6.97 6.63
C ILE A 116 -13.73 6.45 5.29
N ALA A 117 -13.90 5.13 5.16
CA ALA A 117 -14.48 4.51 3.98
C ALA A 117 -15.92 4.99 3.74
N ASP A 118 -16.75 5.05 4.78
CA ASP A 118 -18.13 5.54 4.72
C ASP A 118 -18.21 7.02 4.30
N ARG A 119 -17.31 7.86 4.85
CA ARG A 119 -17.23 9.28 4.47
C ARG A 119 -16.82 9.47 3.01
N LEU A 120 -15.85 8.70 2.50
CA LEU A 120 -15.47 8.73 1.09
C LEU A 120 -16.62 8.26 0.19
N ALA A 121 -17.28 7.17 0.55
CA ALA A 121 -18.43 6.65 -0.19
C ALA A 121 -19.61 7.64 -0.19
N THR A 122 -19.81 8.39 0.91
CA THR A 122 -20.84 9.44 1.01
C THR A 122 -20.50 10.65 0.15
N GLU A 123 -19.25 11.11 0.19
CA GLU A 123 -18.80 12.29 -0.56
C GLU A 123 -18.82 12.06 -2.08
N LEU A 124 -18.39 10.88 -2.53
CA LEU A 124 -18.30 10.54 -3.95
C LEU A 124 -19.58 9.89 -4.49
N GLY A 125 -20.37 9.26 -3.63
CA GLY A 125 -21.34 8.24 -4.02
C GLY A 125 -20.67 6.87 -4.24
N ALA A 126 -21.28 5.80 -3.74
CA ALA A 126 -20.68 4.46 -3.76
C ALA A 126 -20.32 3.97 -5.17
N ASP A 127 -21.21 4.20 -6.15
CA ASP A 127 -20.99 3.76 -7.54
C ASP A 127 -19.85 4.52 -8.21
N GLU A 128 -19.73 5.83 -7.96
CA GLU A 128 -18.64 6.64 -8.51
C GLU A 128 -17.32 6.29 -7.84
N PHE A 129 -17.33 6.07 -6.53
CA PHE A 129 -16.14 5.63 -5.81
C PHE A 129 -15.64 4.29 -6.36
N ALA A 130 -16.54 3.34 -6.64
CA ALA A 130 -16.18 2.07 -7.26
C ALA A 130 -15.56 2.26 -8.66
N ARG A 131 -16.12 3.15 -9.50
CA ARG A 131 -15.54 3.49 -10.81
C ARG A 131 -14.15 4.11 -10.71
N ILE A 132 -13.94 5.01 -9.76
CA ILE A 132 -12.63 5.63 -9.51
C ILE A 132 -11.61 4.57 -9.09
N VAL A 133 -11.97 3.65 -8.19
CA VAL A 133 -11.10 2.55 -7.77
C VAL A 133 -10.75 1.64 -8.95
N GLU A 134 -11.71 1.31 -9.82
CA GLU A 134 -11.46 0.53 -11.03
C GLU A 134 -10.48 1.27 -11.96
N ALA A 135 -10.71 2.57 -12.22
CA ALA A 135 -9.86 3.38 -13.08
C ALA A 135 -8.42 3.49 -12.55
N LEU A 136 -8.24 3.73 -11.25
CA LEU A 136 -6.92 3.76 -10.59
C LEU A 136 -6.20 2.41 -10.71
N THR A 137 -6.93 1.30 -10.50
CA THR A 137 -6.38 -0.05 -10.61
C THR A 137 -5.93 -0.35 -12.04
N ARG A 138 -6.75 0.02 -13.03
CA ARG A 138 -6.42 -0.14 -14.46
C ARG A 138 -5.24 0.74 -14.88
N LEU A 139 -5.18 1.98 -14.40
CA LEU A 139 -4.05 2.88 -14.65
C LEU A 139 -2.74 2.31 -14.09
N SER A 140 -2.76 1.82 -12.85
CA SER A 140 -1.59 1.18 -12.23
C SER A 140 -1.10 -0.01 -13.05
N ALA A 141 -2.00 -0.91 -13.46
CA ALA A 141 -1.64 -2.07 -14.28
C ALA A 141 -1.10 -1.67 -15.67
N ALA A 142 -1.63 -0.59 -16.26
CA ALA A 142 -1.12 -0.08 -17.53
C ALA A 142 0.30 0.51 -17.38
N VAL A 143 0.59 1.20 -16.28
CA VAL A 143 1.93 1.71 -15.96
C VAL A 143 2.94 0.57 -15.77
N ASP A 144 2.56 -0.49 -15.04
CA ASP A 144 3.41 -1.68 -14.90
C ASP A 144 3.70 -2.30 -16.28
N ALA A 145 2.67 -2.48 -17.12
CA ALA A 145 2.80 -3.12 -18.43
C ALA A 145 3.68 -2.35 -19.42
N ILE A 146 3.81 -1.03 -19.30
CA ILE A 146 4.70 -0.23 -20.17
C ILE A 146 6.12 -0.13 -19.62
N THR A 147 6.30 -0.14 -18.30
CA THR A 147 7.62 -0.06 -17.67
C THR A 147 8.34 -1.42 -17.67
N GLU A 148 7.62 -2.53 -17.52
CA GLU A 148 8.20 -3.89 -17.65
C GLU A 148 8.59 -4.25 -19.09
N ARG A 149 8.14 -3.49 -20.10
CA ARG A 149 8.52 -3.68 -21.52
C ARG A 149 9.80 -2.94 -21.90
N GLU A 150 10.25 -2.01 -21.07
CA GLU A 150 11.45 -1.21 -21.31
C GLU A 150 12.71 -1.83 -20.66
N ASP A 151 12.55 -2.88 -19.85
CA ASP A 151 13.61 -3.74 -19.28
C ASP A 151 13.80 -5.04 -20.10
#